data_AF-A0A9E3R3V3-F1
#
_entry.id   AF-A0A9E3R3V3-F1
#
_cell.length_a   1.000
_cell.length_b   1.000
_cell.length_c   1.000
_cell.angle_alpha   90.00
_cell.angle_beta   90.00
_cell.angle_gamma   90.00
#
_symmetry.space_group_name_H-M   'P 1'
#
loop_
_entity.id
_entity.type
_entity.pdbx_description
1 polymer ?
#
loop_
_entity_poly.entity_id
_entity_poly.type
_entity_poly.pdbx_seq_one_letter_code
_entity_poly.pdbx_strand_id
1 'polypeptide(L)'
;MSSPAQSLRAVVESALELFRAHLALFKAELAADAKRYGAAAGLIVGLLPLILVGWGFLCVALALFLRRWLAADLAFLLVGLFNLAIAGGGIFSAVRRLQQPPKVAEAIASIEASRALVLGTKPAEEPSHG
;
A
#
# COMPACT_ATOMS: atom_id res chain seq x y z
N MET A 1 -29.96 -22.42 37.08
CA MET A 1 -28.63 -22.74 36.52
C MET A 1 -28.64 -22.28 35.07
N SER A 2 -27.96 -21.18 34.74
CA SER A 2 -27.85 -20.68 33.36
C SER A 2 -27.14 -21.72 32.50
N SER A 3 -27.75 -22.10 31.39
CA SER A 3 -27.20 -23.12 30.49
C SER A 3 -25.83 -22.65 29.94
N PRO A 4 -24.80 -23.51 29.87
CA PRO A 4 -23.45 -23.14 29.41
C PRO A 4 -23.43 -22.46 28.03
N ALA A 5 -24.45 -22.71 27.19
CA ALA A 5 -24.62 -22.03 25.91
C ALA A 5 -24.92 -20.51 26.03
N GLN A 6 -25.53 -20.06 27.13
CA GLN A 6 -25.82 -18.63 27.37
C GLN A 6 -24.55 -17.85 27.69
N SER A 7 -23.64 -18.41 28.49
CA SER A 7 -22.37 -17.77 28.84
C SER A 7 -21.47 -17.59 27.60
N LEU A 8 -21.43 -18.60 26.73
CA LEU A 8 -20.69 -18.55 25.45
C LEU A 8 -21.25 -17.46 24.53
N ARG A 9 -22.58 -17.36 24.41
CA ARG A 9 -23.22 -16.30 23.61
C ARG A 9 -22.91 -14.91 24.17
N ALA A 10 -22.93 -14.75 25.49
CA ALA A 10 -22.58 -13.48 26.13
C ALA A 10 -21.13 -13.07 25.86
N VAL A 11 -20.17 -14.00 25.93
CA VAL A 11 -18.75 -13.73 25.63
C VAL A 11 -18.55 -13.37 24.15
N VAL A 12 -19.21 -14.09 23.24
CA VAL A 12 -19.14 -13.81 21.79
C VAL A 12 -19.75 -12.44 21.47
N GLU A 13 -20.89 -12.09 22.09
CA GLU A 13 -21.51 -10.78 21.88
C GLU A 13 -20.61 -9.64 22.39
N SER A 14 -20.03 -9.78 23.59
CA SER A 14 -19.08 -8.81 24.12
C SER A 14 -17.83 -8.64 23.25
N ALA A 15 -17.31 -9.73 22.68
CA ALA A 15 -16.18 -9.67 21.76
C ALA A 15 -16.54 -8.96 20.45
N LEU A 16 -17.72 -9.24 19.89
CA LEU A 16 -18.22 -8.57 18.70
C LEU A 16 -18.46 -7.07 18.93
N GLU A 17 -18.94 -6.70 20.11
CA GLU A 17 -19.16 -5.29 20.48
C GLU A 17 -17.85 -4.50 20.53
N LEU A 18 -16.79 -5.08 21.12
CA LEU A 18 -15.46 -4.48 21.13
C LEU A 18 -14.87 -4.34 19.71
N PHE A 19 -14.99 -5.38 18.89
CA PHE A 19 -14.55 -5.32 17.49
C PHE A 19 -15.31 -4.27 16.68
N ARG A 20 -16.62 -4.14 16.88
CA ARG A 20 -17.45 -3.09 16.25
C ARG A 20 -17.00 -1.71 16.69
N ALA A 21 -16.65 -1.52 17.96
CA ALA A 21 -16.13 -0.24 18.47
C ALA A 21 -14.79 0.13 17.82
N HIS A 22 -13.84 -0.82 17.73
CA HIS A 22 -12.57 -0.59 17.04
C HIS A 22 -12.74 -0.33 15.53
N LEU A 23 -13.65 -1.03 14.85
CA LEU A 23 -13.96 -0.78 13.45
C LEU A 23 -14.63 0.58 13.23
N ALA A 24 -15.51 1.00 14.13
CA ALA A 24 -16.13 2.31 14.06
C ALA A 24 -15.08 3.42 14.23
N LEU A 25 -14.15 3.25 15.17
CA LEU A 25 -13.04 4.18 15.37
C LEU A 25 -12.08 4.20 14.16
N PHE A 26 -11.68 3.04 13.67
CA PHE A 26 -10.83 2.92 12.48
C PHE A 26 -11.48 3.57 11.25
N LYS A 27 -12.78 3.37 11.04
CA LYS A 27 -13.52 4.04 9.95
C LYS A 27 -13.55 5.55 10.13
N ALA A 28 -13.74 6.05 11.34
CA ALA A 28 -13.74 7.48 11.63
C ALA A 28 -12.35 8.10 11.39
N GLU A 29 -11.29 7.42 11.81
CA GLU A 29 -9.90 7.83 11.58
C GLU A 29 -9.54 7.79 10.09
N LEU A 30 -9.91 6.72 9.38
CA LEU A 30 -9.72 6.59 7.93
C LEU A 30 -10.46 7.70 7.16
N ALA A 31 -11.67 8.06 7.57
CA ALA A 31 -12.41 9.16 6.96
C ALA A 31 -11.77 10.53 7.25
N ALA A 32 -11.24 10.71 8.46
CA ALA A 32 -10.50 11.92 8.83
C ALA A 32 -9.19 12.05 8.06
N ASP A 33 -8.44 10.95 7.91
CA ASP A 33 -7.22 10.87 7.11
C ASP A 33 -7.51 11.07 5.63
N ALA A 34 -8.53 10.40 5.08
CA ALA A 34 -8.96 10.61 3.71
C ALA A 34 -9.34 12.06 3.43
N LYS A 35 -9.94 12.76 4.40
CA LYS A 35 -10.26 14.19 4.26
C LYS A 35 -9.02 15.09 4.36
N ARG A 36 -8.09 14.79 5.26
CA ARG A 36 -6.82 15.53 5.43
C ARG A 36 -5.90 15.35 4.24
N TYR A 37 -5.66 14.13 3.82
CA TYR A 37 -4.78 13.80 2.70
C TYR A 37 -5.48 13.98 1.35
N GLY A 38 -6.79 13.78 1.28
CA GLY A 38 -7.57 13.92 0.04
C GLY A 38 -7.61 15.35 -0.51
N ALA A 39 -7.61 16.36 0.36
CA ALA A 39 -7.53 17.75 -0.08
C ALA A 39 -6.16 18.07 -0.72
N ALA A 40 -5.07 17.61 -0.10
CA ALA A 40 -3.73 17.77 -0.64
C ALA A 40 -3.55 16.96 -1.94
N ALA A 41 -4.01 15.72 -1.97
CA ALA A 41 -3.99 14.87 -3.15
C ALA A 41 -4.84 15.46 -4.30
N GLY A 42 -6.01 16.01 -3.98
CA GLY A 42 -6.88 16.68 -4.94
C GLY A 42 -6.22 17.93 -5.55
N LEU A 43 -5.54 18.74 -4.74
CA LEU A 43 -4.75 19.87 -5.24
C LEU A 43 -3.60 19.41 -6.15
N ILE A 44 -2.87 18.35 -5.77
CA ILE A 44 -1.79 17.79 -6.59
C ILE A 44 -2.36 17.32 -7.94
N VAL A 45 -3.44 16.53 -7.92
CA VAL A 45 -4.08 16.04 -9.15
C VAL A 45 -4.64 17.18 -10.00
N GLY A 46 -5.17 18.23 -9.39
CA GLY A 46 -5.69 19.41 -10.10
C GLY A 46 -4.59 20.28 -10.72
N LEU A 47 -3.44 20.43 -10.06
CA LEU A 47 -2.29 21.18 -10.58
C LEU A 47 -1.41 20.35 -11.52
N LEU A 48 -1.50 19.03 -11.48
CA LEU A 48 -0.67 18.12 -12.28
C LEU A 48 -0.71 18.44 -13.78
N PRO A 49 -1.87 18.72 -14.42
CA PRO A 49 -1.92 19.09 -15.83
C PRO A 49 -1.14 20.38 -16.13
N LEU A 50 -1.22 21.39 -15.25
CA LEU A 50 -0.51 22.65 -15.41
C LEU A 50 1.01 22.45 -15.33
N ILE A 51 1.46 21.64 -14.37
CA ILE A 51 2.87 21.25 -14.23
C ILE A 51 3.33 20.49 -15.50
N LEU A 52 2.50 19.58 -16.01
CA LEU A 52 2.82 18.78 -17.19
C LEU A 52 2.97 19.64 -18.45
N VAL A 53 2.09 20.64 -18.62
CA VAL A 53 2.19 21.63 -19.71
C VAL A 53 3.48 22.45 -19.57
N GLY A 54 3.78 22.98 -18.38
CA GLY A 54 5.02 23.73 -18.13
C GLY A 54 6.29 22.90 -18.39
N TRP A 55 6.29 21.63 -17.98
CA TRP A 55 7.37 20.69 -18.25
C TRP A 55 7.56 20.43 -19.74
N GLY A 56 6.47 20.30 -20.50
CA GLY A 56 6.51 20.17 -21.95
C GLY A 56 7.17 21.38 -22.62
N PHE A 57 6.79 22.60 -22.22
CA PHE A 57 7.43 23.82 -22.71
C PHE A 57 8.92 23.88 -22.34
N LEU A 58 9.30 23.44 -21.15
CA LEU A 58 10.70 23.37 -20.73
C LEU A 58 11.50 22.39 -21.61
N CYS A 59 10.93 21.23 -21.95
CA CYS A 59 11.55 20.27 -22.87
C CYS A 59 11.77 20.87 -24.26
N VAL A 60 10.78 21.61 -24.78
CA VAL A 60 10.92 22.30 -26.08
C VAL A 60 11.97 23.40 -26.00
N ALA A 61 11.98 24.22 -24.95
CA ALA A 61 12.98 25.25 -24.75
C ALA A 61 14.40 24.66 -24.67
N LEU A 62 14.56 23.54 -23.98
CA LEU A 62 15.83 22.81 -23.89
C LEU A 62 16.27 22.26 -25.25
N ALA A 63 15.35 21.68 -26.02
CA ALA A 63 15.63 21.18 -27.37
C ALA A 63 16.04 22.33 -28.32
N LEU A 64 15.35 23.48 -28.24
CA LEU A 64 15.70 24.68 -29.00
C LEU A 64 17.06 25.26 -28.60
N PHE A 65 17.42 25.19 -27.31
CA PHE A 65 18.74 25.57 -26.85
C PHE A 65 19.84 24.64 -27.40
N LEU A 66 19.61 23.32 -27.36
CA LEU A 66 20.52 22.32 -27.91
C LEU A 66 20.67 22.42 -29.43
N ARG A 67 19.64 22.90 -30.14
CA ARG A 67 19.70 23.15 -31.59
C ARG A 67 20.85 24.09 -31.98
N ARG A 68 21.34 24.94 -31.07
CA ARG A 68 22.49 25.81 -31.35
C ARG A 68 23.80 25.03 -31.58
N TRP A 69 23.84 23.77 -31.13
CA TRP A 69 25.02 22.91 -31.20
C TRP A 69 24.78 21.65 -32.06
N LEU A 70 23.52 21.26 -32.28
CA LEU A 70 23.11 20.03 -32.97
C LEU A 70 21.92 20.25 -33.93
N ALA A 71 21.68 19.32 -34.85
CA ALA A 71 20.46 19.32 -35.67
C ALA A 71 19.20 19.18 -34.79
N ALA A 72 18.10 19.81 -35.20
CA ALA A 72 16.85 19.85 -34.44
C ALA A 72 16.34 18.43 -34.11
N ASP A 73 16.37 17.52 -35.08
CA ASP A 73 15.91 16.14 -34.91
C ASP A 73 16.68 15.41 -33.81
N LEU A 74 18.00 15.63 -33.75
CA LEU A 74 18.88 15.01 -32.75
C LEU A 74 18.67 15.62 -31.35
N ALA A 75 18.44 16.94 -31.29
CA ALA A 75 18.14 17.62 -30.03
C ALA A 75 16.81 17.13 -29.40
N PHE A 76 15.75 17.00 -30.20
CA PHE A 76 14.47 16.47 -29.72
C PHE A 76 14.57 14.98 -29.34
N LEU A 77 15.30 14.18 -30.14
CA LEU A 77 15.51 12.77 -29.83
C LEU A 77 16.24 12.59 -28.49
N LEU A 78 17.29 13.36 -28.23
CA LEU A 78 18.05 13.28 -26.98
C LEU A 78 17.21 13.71 -25.77
N VAL A 79 16.51 14.83 -25.85
CA VAL A 79 15.64 15.31 -24.76
C VAL A 79 14.51 14.31 -24.51
N GLY A 80 13.92 13.76 -25.56
CA GLY A 80 12.88 12.73 -25.47
C GLY A 80 13.40 11.44 -24.83
N LEU A 81 14.55 10.93 -25.26
CA LEU A 81 15.15 9.72 -24.72
C LEU A 81 15.55 9.89 -23.26
N PHE A 82 16.09 11.05 -22.89
CA PHE A 82 16.41 11.39 -21.51
C PHE A 82 15.15 11.40 -20.62
N ASN A 83 14.07 12.05 -21.07
CA ASN A 83 12.79 12.04 -20.36
C ASN A 83 12.21 10.63 -20.23
N LEU A 84 12.29 9.83 -21.29
CA LEU A 84 11.82 8.44 -21.28
C LEU A 84 12.64 7.55 -20.33
N ALA A 85 13.95 7.75 -20.26
CA ALA A 85 14.82 7.03 -19.35
C ALA A 85 14.52 7.38 -17.88
N ILE A 86 14.31 8.66 -17.58
CA ILE A 86 13.96 9.10 -16.22
C ILE A 86 12.57 8.60 -15.83
N ALA A 87 11.57 8.84 -16.67
CA ALA A 87 10.19 8.43 -16.38
C ALA A 87 10.06 6.91 -16.33
N GLY A 88 10.62 6.21 -17.32
CA GLY A 88 10.63 4.75 -17.39
C GLY A 88 11.40 4.12 -16.24
N GLY A 89 12.58 4.64 -15.90
CA GLY A 89 13.37 4.17 -14.75
C GLY A 89 12.67 4.41 -13.42
N GLY A 90 12.01 5.57 -13.26
CA GLY A 90 11.21 5.90 -12.09
C GLY A 90 10.05 4.93 -11.90
N ILE A 91 9.22 4.74 -12.93
CA ILE A 91 8.08 3.80 -12.89
C ILE A 91 8.58 2.38 -12.66
N PHE A 92 9.62 1.95 -13.38
CA PHE A 92 10.19 0.62 -13.22
C PHE A 92 10.70 0.37 -11.80
N SER A 93 11.40 1.34 -11.21
CA SER A 93 11.89 1.21 -9.82
C SER A 93 10.75 1.19 -8.80
N ALA A 94 9.69 1.98 -9.00
CA ALA A 94 8.51 2.00 -8.14
C ALA A 94 7.74 0.68 -8.23
N VAL A 95 7.49 0.18 -9.44
CA VAL A 95 6.86 -1.13 -9.68
C VAL A 95 7.70 -2.25 -9.08
N ARG A 96 9.02 -2.21 -9.25
CA ARG A 96 9.93 -3.22 -8.70
C ARG A 96 9.94 -3.21 -7.16
N ARG A 97 9.76 -2.05 -6.52
CA ARG A 97 9.58 -1.94 -5.06
C ARG A 97 8.23 -2.52 -4.60
N LEU A 98 7.17 -2.30 -5.36
CA LEU A 98 5.83 -2.85 -5.08
C LEU A 98 5.75 -4.37 -5.32
N GLN A 99 6.55 -4.89 -6.24
CA GLN A 99 6.67 -6.32 -6.55
C GLN A 99 7.59 -7.08 -5.59
N GLN A 100 8.28 -6.42 -4.67
CA GLN A 100 8.95 -7.15 -3.59
C GLN A 100 7.87 -7.83 -2.75
N PRO A 101 7.98 -9.15 -2.50
CA PRO A 101 6.92 -9.93 -1.87
C PRO A 101 6.50 -9.23 -0.58
N PRO A 102 5.20 -8.95 -0.43
CA PRO A 102 4.76 -8.10 0.65
C PRO A 102 5.09 -8.79 1.97
N LYS A 103 5.55 -8.02 2.96
CA LYS A 103 5.63 -8.43 4.38
C LYS A 103 4.30 -9.02 4.89
N VAL A 104 3.22 -8.87 4.12
CA VAL A 104 1.91 -9.51 4.28
C VAL A 104 1.97 -11.03 4.08
N ALA A 105 2.76 -11.56 3.15
CA ALA A 105 2.92 -13.02 2.98
C ALA A 105 3.65 -13.63 4.20
N GLU A 106 4.65 -12.91 4.72
CA GLU A 106 5.35 -13.25 5.96
C GLU A 106 4.44 -13.11 7.18
N ALA A 107 3.55 -12.11 7.20
CA ALA A 107 2.52 -11.93 8.22
C ALA A 107 1.42 -13.01 8.15
N ILE A 108 1.03 -13.47 6.96
CA ILE A 108 0.09 -14.58 6.79
C ILE A 108 0.74 -15.89 7.24
N ALA A 109 2.01 -16.11 6.88
CA ALA A 109 2.77 -17.28 7.31
C ALA A 109 2.98 -17.32 8.84
N SER A 110 3.20 -16.18 9.48
CA SER A 110 3.33 -16.12 10.94
C SER A 110 2.00 -16.33 11.68
N ILE A 111 0.87 -15.92 11.08
CA ILE A 111 -0.47 -16.23 11.59
C ILE A 111 -0.78 -17.72 11.46
N GLU A 112 -0.42 -18.34 10.33
CA GLU A 112 -0.66 -19.76 10.07
C GLU A 112 0.22 -20.66 10.95
N ALA A 113 1.49 -20.28 11.16
CA ALA A 113 2.39 -20.92 12.12
C ALA A 113 1.89 -20.80 13.56
N SER A 114 1.37 -19.63 13.95
CA SER A 114 0.77 -19.42 15.28
C SER A 114 -0.50 -20.24 15.46
N ARG A 115 -1.31 -20.41 14.41
CA ARG A 115 -2.50 -21.26 14.40
C ARG A 115 -2.14 -22.74 14.51
N ALA A 116 -1.07 -23.19 13.85
CA ALA A 116 -0.57 -24.56 13.97
C ALA A 116 -0.04 -24.87 15.38
N LEU A 117 0.57 -23.89 16.06
CA LEU A 117 0.98 -24.00 17.47
C LEU A 117 -0.21 -24.06 18.43
N VAL A 118 -1.28 -23.32 18.16
CA VAL A 118 -2.51 -23.33 18.99
C VAL A 118 -3.37 -24.58 18.74
N LEU A 119 -3.34 -25.14 17.53
CA LEU A 119 -4.09 -26.36 17.14
C LEU A 119 -3.26 -27.66 17.29
N GLY A 120 -1.95 -27.55 17.53
CA GLY A 120 -1.02 -28.66 17.74
C GLY A 120 -1.06 -29.19 19.18
N THR A 121 -2.03 -30.07 19.43
CA THR A 121 -1.95 -31.27 20.28
C THR A 121 -0.93 -31.23 21.43
N LYS A 122 -1.42 -31.02 22.66
CA LYS A 122 -0.77 -31.55 23.86
C LYS A 122 -0.49 -33.05 23.62
N PRO A 123 0.76 -33.54 23.70
CA PRO A 123 1.00 -34.98 23.68
C PRO A 123 0.20 -35.59 24.83
N ALA A 124 -0.60 -36.59 24.51
CA ALA A 124 -1.30 -37.39 25.49
C ALA A 124 -0.25 -37.94 26.46
N GLU A 125 -0.28 -37.41 27.68
CA GLU A 125 0.39 -37.97 28.84
C GLU A 125 -0.32 -39.30 29.09
N GLU A 126 0.25 -40.39 28.57
CA GLU A 126 -0.22 -41.75 28.82
C GLU A 126 0.02 -42.08 30.30
N PRO A 127 -1.03 -42.36 31.10
CA PRO A 127 -0.85 -42.85 32.45
C PRO A 127 -0.66 -44.36 32.39
N SER A 128 0.58 -44.83 32.35
CA SER A 128 0.89 -46.25 32.61
C SER A 128 1.09 -46.43 34.12
N HIS A 129 -0.01 -46.71 34.81
CA HIS A 129 -0.01 -47.47 36.05
C HIS A 129 0.14 -48.96 35.71
N GLY A 130 1.13 -49.61 36.29
CA GLY A 130 1.37 -51.04 36.20
C GLY A 130 2.69 -51.41 36.85
#